data_AF-N1PQ51-F1
#
_entry.id   AF-N1PQ51-F1
#
_cell.length_a   1.000
_cell.length_b   1.000
_cell.length_c   1.000
_cell.angle_alpha   90.00
_cell.angle_beta   90.00
_cell.angle_gamma   90.00
#
_symmetry.space_group_name_H-M   'P 1'
#
loop_
_entity.id
_entity.type
_entity.pdbx_description
1 polymer ?
#
loop_
_entity_poly.entity_id
_entity_poly.type
_entity_poly.pdbx_seq_one_letter_code
_entity_poly.pdbx_strand_id
1 'polypeptide(L)'
;MTAYNEDRHPLDRRQLIFYRTLGEMSADPNFHLCAHLYASDRNSLYIVSNHLDLGHTFTQMSSLVHTVVFHSPSEDLMFGPAAPLLSESSTPMDDLEGKWFCMEAWGSRVGSGRALYQCRIWDSQGRHSLTAMQDGLLRLVTGSEVTKESGRMLEDVKGRWKEKL
;
A
#
# COMPACT_ATOMS: atom_id res chain seq x y z
N MET A 1 0.78 13.25 0.45
CA MET A 1 -0.63 12.84 0.57
C MET A 1 -1.39 13.54 1.71
N THR A 2 -0.73 14.25 2.63
CA THR A 2 -1.37 14.88 3.80
C THR A 2 -2.55 15.78 3.45
N ALA A 3 -2.37 16.78 2.58
CA ALA A 3 -3.46 17.69 2.19
C ALA A 3 -4.62 16.96 1.50
N TYR A 4 -4.34 15.92 0.72
CA TYR A 4 -5.39 15.08 0.13
C TYR A 4 -6.15 14.28 1.22
N ASN A 5 -5.50 13.83 2.29
CA ASN A 5 -6.14 12.98 3.29
C ASN A 5 -6.82 13.74 4.45
N GLU A 6 -6.56 15.05 4.58
CA GLU A 6 -6.90 15.84 5.77
C GLU A 6 -8.38 15.75 6.15
N ASP A 7 -9.29 16.03 5.22
CA ASP A 7 -10.74 16.05 5.47
C ASP A 7 -11.44 14.73 5.18
N ARG A 8 -10.70 13.70 4.75
CA ARG A 8 -11.28 12.42 4.35
C ARG A 8 -11.45 11.48 5.54
N HIS A 9 -12.54 10.73 5.51
CA HIS A 9 -12.70 9.58 6.40
C HIS A 9 -11.52 8.61 6.20
N PRO A 10 -11.00 7.94 7.24
CA PRO A 10 -9.87 7.00 7.14
C PRO A 10 -9.91 6.00 5.97
N LEU A 11 -11.10 5.48 5.66
CA LEU A 11 -11.30 4.51 4.57
C LEU A 11 -11.21 5.14 3.17
N ASP A 12 -11.36 6.46 3.08
CA ASP A 12 -11.25 7.23 1.84
C ASP A 12 -9.87 7.87 1.67
N ARG A 13 -9.00 7.77 2.69
CA ARG A 13 -7.61 8.20 2.58
C ARG A 13 -6.84 7.33 1.59
N ARG A 14 -5.83 7.92 0.95
CA ARG A 14 -4.96 7.26 -0.04
C ARG A 14 -3.50 7.45 0.34
N GLN A 15 -2.71 6.41 0.10
CA GLN A 15 -1.26 6.46 0.18
C GLN A 15 -0.67 6.16 -1.20
N LEU A 16 0.28 6.97 -1.64
CA LEU A 16 1.08 6.69 -2.83
C LEU A 16 2.47 6.22 -2.40
N ILE A 17 2.93 5.13 -3.01
CA ILE A 17 4.27 4.56 -2.77
C ILE A 17 4.92 4.37 -4.14
N PHE A 18 6.01 5.07 -4.36
CA PHE A 18 6.84 4.88 -5.54
C PHE A 18 7.93 3.88 -5.21
N TYR A 19 8.14 2.91 -6.09
CA TYR A 19 9.17 1.90 -5.90
C TYR A 19 9.80 1.49 -7.23
N ARG A 20 11.07 1.12 -7.14
CA ARG A 20 11.89 0.52 -8.18
C ARG A 20 12.92 -0.39 -7.53
N THR A 21 13.66 -1.13 -8.34
CA THR A 21 14.82 -1.89 -7.88
C THR A 21 16.00 -0.96 -7.60
N LEU A 22 16.83 -1.38 -6.65
CA LEU A 22 18.18 -0.84 -6.49
C LEU A 22 19.15 -1.83 -7.13
N GLY A 23 19.76 -1.43 -8.25
CA GLY A 23 20.62 -2.30 -9.04
C GLY A 23 19.84 -3.20 -10.01
N GLU A 24 20.59 -4.13 -10.62
CA GLU A 24 20.10 -4.99 -11.68
C GLU A 24 19.33 -6.20 -11.13
N MET A 25 18.35 -6.66 -11.90
CA MET A 25 17.62 -7.90 -11.66
C MET A 25 17.84 -8.88 -12.80
N SER A 26 17.68 -10.19 -12.51
CA SER A 26 17.66 -11.25 -13.52
C SER A 26 16.68 -10.92 -14.65
N ALA A 27 17.00 -11.30 -15.88
CA ALA A 27 16.09 -11.16 -17.02
C ALA A 27 14.90 -12.15 -16.98
N ASP A 28 14.89 -13.11 -16.05
CA ASP A 28 13.76 -14.03 -15.87
C ASP A 28 12.54 -13.28 -15.28
N PRO A 29 11.41 -13.22 -16.01
CA PRO A 29 10.22 -12.49 -15.58
C PRO A 29 9.67 -12.91 -14.21
N ASN A 30 9.86 -14.16 -13.80
CA ASN A 30 9.34 -14.64 -12.52
C ASN A 30 9.94 -13.89 -11.33
N PHE A 31 11.21 -13.46 -11.41
CA PHE A 31 11.81 -12.65 -10.34
C PHE A 31 11.14 -11.28 -10.23
N HIS A 32 10.74 -10.68 -11.35
CA HIS A 32 10.05 -9.39 -11.38
C HIS A 32 8.63 -9.51 -10.83
N LEU A 33 7.91 -10.58 -11.20
CA LEU A 33 6.61 -10.89 -10.60
C LEU A 33 6.73 -11.06 -9.08
N CYS A 34 7.73 -11.80 -8.61
CA CYS A 34 8.02 -11.96 -7.17
C CYS A 34 8.36 -10.62 -6.49
N ALA A 35 9.10 -9.74 -7.15
CA ALA A 35 9.41 -8.42 -6.61
C ALA A 35 8.16 -7.54 -6.47
N HIS A 36 7.23 -7.58 -7.43
CA HIS A 36 5.93 -6.93 -7.32
C HIS A 36 5.07 -7.51 -6.19
N LEU A 37 5.02 -8.85 -6.06
CA LEU A 37 4.33 -9.52 -4.95
C LEU A 37 4.88 -9.03 -3.61
N TYR A 38 6.20 -9.05 -3.45
CA TYR A 38 6.87 -8.59 -2.24
C TYR A 38 6.59 -7.10 -1.95
N ALA A 39 6.67 -6.23 -2.96
CA ALA A 39 6.38 -4.81 -2.81
C ALA A 39 4.93 -4.57 -2.34
N SER A 40 3.96 -5.33 -2.89
CA SER A 40 2.54 -5.18 -2.57
C SER A 40 2.18 -5.54 -1.11
N ASP A 41 2.97 -6.41 -0.47
CA ASP A 41 2.74 -6.87 0.90
C ASP A 41 3.59 -6.10 1.93
N ARG A 42 4.81 -5.66 1.59
CA ARG A 42 5.78 -5.07 2.54
C ARG A 42 5.19 -4.00 3.48
N ASN A 43 4.37 -3.08 2.95
CA ASN A 43 3.79 -1.96 3.72
C ASN A 43 2.28 -2.12 4.02
N SER A 44 1.66 -3.20 3.56
CA SER A 44 0.22 -3.41 3.42
C SER A 44 -0.64 -2.94 4.61
N LEU A 45 -0.76 -3.76 5.65
CA LEU A 45 -1.63 -3.52 6.80
C LEU A 45 -1.19 -2.31 7.63
N TYR A 46 0.09 -1.92 7.56
CA TYR A 46 0.59 -0.71 8.19
C TYR A 46 -0.04 0.55 7.59
N ILE A 47 -0.34 0.56 6.28
CA ILE A 47 -1.04 1.70 5.65
C ILE A 47 -2.44 1.84 6.25
N VAL A 48 -3.14 0.71 6.49
CA VAL A 48 -4.49 0.75 7.07
C VAL A 48 -4.46 1.25 8.51
N SER A 49 -3.53 0.79 9.34
CA SER A 49 -3.40 1.27 10.73
C SER A 49 -3.03 2.76 10.79
N ASN A 50 -2.15 3.22 9.90
CA ASN A 50 -1.78 4.63 9.78
C ASN A 50 -2.95 5.49 9.31
N HIS A 51 -3.73 5.04 8.31
CA HIS A 51 -4.93 5.75 7.87
C HIS A 51 -5.99 5.88 8.96
N LEU A 52 -6.01 4.96 9.93
CA LEU A 52 -6.88 5.04 11.10
C LEU A 52 -6.31 5.93 12.21
N ASP A 53 -5.12 6.52 12.06
CA ASP A 53 -4.41 7.23 13.13
C ASP A 53 -4.09 6.32 14.33
N LEU A 54 -3.90 5.02 14.07
CA LEU A 54 -3.64 3.96 15.07
C LEU A 54 -2.27 3.29 14.89
N GLY A 55 -1.37 3.92 14.12
CA GLY A 55 -0.04 3.38 13.80
C GLY A 55 0.85 3.02 15.00
N HIS A 56 0.55 3.57 16.19
CA HIS A 56 1.29 3.30 17.43
C HIS A 56 0.49 2.52 18.48
N THR A 57 -0.74 2.09 18.17
CA THR A 57 -1.72 1.63 19.17
C THR A 57 -2.34 0.27 18.82
N PHE A 58 -1.77 -0.47 17.86
CA PHE A 58 -2.16 -1.85 17.60
C PHE A 58 -1.32 -2.81 18.44
N THR A 59 -1.93 -3.92 18.90
CA THR A 59 -1.25 -4.96 19.69
C THR A 59 -0.75 -6.10 18.83
N GLN A 60 -1.53 -6.47 17.82
CA GLN A 60 -1.25 -7.60 16.94
C GLN A 60 -1.64 -7.25 15.52
N MET A 61 -0.74 -7.57 14.60
CA MET A 61 -0.93 -7.46 13.17
C MET A 61 -0.40 -8.73 12.50
N SER A 62 -1.17 -9.30 11.57
CA SER A 62 -0.77 -10.52 10.87
C SER A 62 -1.52 -10.63 9.54
N SER A 63 -0.82 -11.03 8.48
CA SER A 63 -1.41 -11.34 7.19
C SER A 63 -2.20 -12.64 7.26
N LEU A 64 -3.45 -12.64 6.80
CA LEU A 64 -4.27 -13.87 6.71
C LEU A 64 -4.33 -14.37 5.28
N VAL A 65 -4.65 -13.48 4.33
CA VAL A 65 -4.77 -13.81 2.90
C VAL A 65 -4.27 -12.61 2.10
N HIS A 66 -3.44 -12.87 1.09
CA HIS A 66 -2.98 -11.88 0.12
C HIS A 66 -3.29 -12.37 -1.30
N THR A 67 -3.97 -11.56 -2.10
CA THR A 67 -4.37 -11.89 -3.48
C THR A 67 -3.84 -10.82 -4.41
N VAL A 68 -3.18 -11.23 -5.48
CA VAL A 68 -2.64 -10.33 -6.51
C VAL A 68 -3.13 -10.80 -7.88
N VAL A 69 -3.59 -9.86 -8.69
CA VAL A 69 -3.97 -10.07 -10.08
C VAL A 69 -3.05 -9.22 -10.95
N PHE A 70 -2.32 -9.88 -11.85
CA PHE A 70 -1.50 -9.25 -12.87
C PHE A 70 -2.35 -9.04 -14.12
N HIS A 71 -2.46 -7.80 -14.57
CA HIS A 71 -3.29 -7.44 -15.73
C HIS A 71 -2.46 -7.21 -16.99
N SER A 72 -1.19 -6.84 -16.82
CA SER A 72 -0.24 -6.56 -17.91
C SER A 72 0.59 -7.80 -18.30
N PRO A 73 1.07 -7.86 -19.56
CA PRO A 73 2.06 -8.86 -19.96
C PRO A 73 3.35 -8.69 -19.16
N SER A 74 4.12 -9.78 -19.06
CA SER A 74 5.32 -9.81 -18.21
C SER A 74 6.39 -8.80 -18.60
N GLU A 75 6.51 -8.45 -19.89
CA GLU A 75 7.43 -7.42 -20.40
C GLU A 75 7.20 -6.03 -19.77
N ASP A 76 5.95 -5.70 -19.47
CA ASP A 76 5.60 -4.41 -18.86
C ASP A 76 5.89 -4.36 -17.36
N LEU A 77 6.01 -5.53 -16.74
CA LEU A 77 6.25 -5.75 -15.32
C LEU A 77 7.73 -5.91 -15.00
N MET A 78 8.60 -5.86 -16.00
CA MET A 78 10.04 -5.95 -15.79
C MET A 78 10.53 -4.67 -15.12
N PHE A 79 11.20 -4.83 -13.99
CA PHE A 79 12.17 -3.85 -13.50
C PHE A 79 13.42 -3.88 -14.38
N GLY A 80 14.14 -2.77 -14.40
CA GLY A 80 15.34 -2.62 -15.22
C GLY A 80 15.42 -1.25 -15.85
N PRO A 81 16.60 -0.88 -16.39
CA PRO A 81 16.77 0.40 -17.04
C PRO A 81 15.74 0.53 -18.15
N ALA A 82 15.00 1.64 -18.16
CA ALA A 82 14.18 1.96 -19.32
C ALA A 82 15.10 1.94 -20.56
N ALA A 83 14.65 1.33 -21.66
CA ALA A 83 15.33 1.43 -22.97
C ALA A 83 15.81 2.88 -23.16
N PRO A 84 16.99 3.10 -23.78
CA PRO A 84 17.81 4.31 -23.55
C PRO A 84 16.93 5.53 -23.52
N LEU A 85 17.07 6.38 -22.48
CA LEU A 85 16.29 7.59 -22.10
C LEU A 85 16.05 8.66 -23.20
N LEU A 86 16.06 8.24 -24.46
CA LEU A 86 15.98 8.93 -25.72
C LEU A 86 14.89 8.31 -26.63
N SER A 87 14.00 7.45 -26.12
CA SER A 87 12.79 7.09 -26.86
C SER A 87 11.73 8.18 -26.71
N GLU A 88 10.93 8.41 -27.76
CA GLU A 88 9.78 9.33 -27.74
C GLU A 88 8.73 8.95 -26.68
N SER A 89 8.81 7.73 -26.15
CA SER A 89 7.92 7.19 -25.11
C SER A 89 8.48 7.32 -23.69
N SER A 90 9.60 8.03 -23.49
CA SER A 90 10.16 8.24 -22.15
C SER A 90 9.25 9.11 -21.28
N THR A 91 9.16 8.76 -19.99
CA THR A 91 8.34 9.45 -19.00
C THR A 91 9.19 9.93 -17.83
N PRO A 92 8.71 10.89 -17.01
CA PRO A 92 9.42 11.31 -15.80
C PRO A 92 9.66 10.19 -14.76
N MET A 93 9.01 9.03 -14.94
CA MET A 93 9.14 7.84 -14.10
C MET A 93 10.11 6.80 -14.69
N ASP A 94 10.77 7.10 -15.80
CA ASP A 94 11.83 6.25 -16.34
C ASP A 94 13.18 6.78 -15.84
N ASP A 95 14.01 5.89 -15.26
CA ASP A 95 15.38 6.22 -14.85
C ASP A 95 16.41 5.20 -15.39
N LEU A 96 17.68 5.59 -15.39
CA LEU A 96 18.79 4.74 -15.88
C LEU A 96 19.07 3.52 -15.01
N GLU A 97 18.60 3.51 -13.77
CA GLU A 97 18.86 2.48 -12.78
C GLU A 97 17.68 1.50 -12.62
N GLY A 98 16.50 1.84 -13.14
CA GLY A 98 15.28 1.07 -12.97
C GLY A 98 14.00 1.81 -13.34
N LYS A 99 13.06 1.08 -13.92
CA LYS A 99 11.68 1.53 -14.13
C LYS A 99 10.95 1.74 -12.80
N TRP A 100 10.32 2.92 -12.64
CA TRP A 100 9.46 3.19 -11.49
C TRP A 100 8.05 2.65 -11.67
N PHE A 101 7.46 2.26 -10.56
CA PHE A 101 6.05 1.94 -10.43
C PHE A 101 5.42 2.78 -9.32
N CYS A 102 4.17 3.16 -9.50
CA CYS A 102 3.38 3.86 -8.50
C CYS A 102 2.33 2.90 -7.93
N MET A 103 2.37 2.68 -6.62
CA MET A 103 1.35 1.95 -5.89
C MET A 103 0.43 2.95 -5.19
N GLU A 104 -0.85 2.92 -5.56
CA GLU A 104 -1.92 3.59 -4.82
C GLU A 104 -2.58 2.59 -3.87
N ALA A 105 -2.58 2.88 -2.58
CA ALA A 105 -3.01 1.95 -1.55
C ALA A 105 -3.97 2.58 -0.53
N TRP A 106 -4.90 1.78 -0.02
CA TRP A 106 -5.90 2.19 0.97
C TRP A 106 -6.47 1.02 1.76
N GLY A 107 -7.19 1.33 2.85
CA GLY A 107 -8.02 0.36 3.56
C GLY A 107 -9.49 0.57 3.20
N SER A 108 -10.23 -0.51 2.93
CA SER A 108 -11.65 -0.43 2.54
C SER A 108 -12.61 -0.92 3.63
N ARG A 109 -12.10 -1.63 4.64
CA ARG A 109 -12.89 -2.07 5.79
C ARG A 109 -12.00 -2.34 6.99
N VAL A 110 -12.47 -1.98 8.18
CA VAL A 110 -11.92 -2.46 9.46
C VAL A 110 -13.07 -2.86 10.37
N GLY A 111 -12.92 -3.97 11.08
CA GLY A 111 -13.93 -4.49 12.00
C GLY A 111 -13.61 -5.88 12.51
N SER A 112 -14.14 -6.23 13.68
CA SER A 112 -13.98 -7.55 14.30
C SER A 112 -12.52 -8.01 14.42
N GLY A 113 -11.60 -7.08 14.69
CA GLY A 113 -10.16 -7.34 14.80
C GLY A 113 -9.46 -7.62 13.47
N ARG A 114 -10.08 -7.26 12.33
CA ARG A 114 -9.51 -7.41 10.99
C ARG A 114 -9.52 -6.11 10.21
N ALA A 115 -8.68 -6.05 9.19
CA ALA A 115 -8.59 -4.96 8.24
C ALA A 115 -8.43 -5.49 6.82
N LEU A 116 -9.10 -4.82 5.88
CA LEU A 116 -9.00 -5.08 4.46
C LEU A 116 -8.17 -3.98 3.79
N TYR A 117 -7.00 -4.38 3.31
CA TYR A 117 -6.08 -3.57 2.52
C TYR A 117 -6.30 -3.81 1.03
N GLN A 118 -6.14 -2.76 0.22
CA GLN A 118 -6.23 -2.80 -1.23
C GLN A 118 -5.16 -1.91 -1.85
N CYS A 119 -4.62 -2.30 -3.00
CA CYS A 119 -3.83 -1.41 -3.82
C CYS A 119 -3.98 -1.66 -5.31
N ARG A 120 -3.66 -0.61 -6.08
CA ARG A 120 -3.47 -0.65 -7.53
C ARG A 120 -2.05 -0.19 -7.83
N ILE A 121 -1.42 -0.87 -8.78
CA ILE A 121 -0.05 -0.57 -9.19
C ILE A 121 -0.10 -0.14 -10.65
N TRP A 122 0.54 0.99 -10.89
CA TRP A 122 0.63 1.65 -12.18
C TRP A 122 2.09 1.71 -12.62
N ASP A 123 2.34 1.47 -13.90
CA ASP A 123 3.66 1.65 -14.47
C ASP A 123 3.95 3.10 -14.88
N SER A 124 5.17 3.36 -15.35
CA SER A 124 5.62 4.69 -15.76
C SER A 124 4.78 5.32 -16.89
N GLN A 125 4.08 4.49 -17.68
CA GLN A 125 3.18 4.90 -18.77
C GLN A 125 1.73 5.11 -18.30
N GLY A 126 1.45 4.95 -17.01
CA GLY A 126 0.10 5.07 -16.46
C GLY A 126 -0.81 3.87 -16.74
N ARG A 127 -0.25 2.70 -17.10
CA ARG A 127 -1.02 1.48 -17.28
C ARG A 127 -1.26 0.81 -15.94
N HIS A 128 -2.50 0.35 -15.70
CA HIS A 128 -2.85 -0.40 -14.50
C HIS A 128 -2.32 -1.83 -14.58
N SER A 129 -1.15 -2.05 -14.01
CA SER A 129 -0.40 -3.29 -14.15
C SER A 129 -0.85 -4.38 -13.19
N LEU A 130 -1.19 -4.02 -11.95
CA LEU A 130 -1.58 -5.00 -10.92
C LEU A 130 -2.67 -4.46 -9.99
N THR A 131 -3.51 -5.36 -9.50
CA THR A 131 -4.36 -5.13 -8.33
C THR A 131 -4.00 -6.11 -7.23
N ALA A 132 -3.89 -5.63 -5.99
CA ALA A 132 -3.75 -6.49 -4.83
C ALA A 132 -4.80 -6.19 -3.76
N MET A 133 -5.15 -7.22 -2.99
CA MET A 133 -6.02 -7.13 -1.83
C MET A 133 -5.51 -8.07 -0.74
N GLN A 134 -5.61 -7.62 0.51
CA GLN A 134 -5.15 -8.39 1.66
C GLN A 134 -6.13 -8.29 2.82
N ASP A 135 -6.57 -9.44 3.33
CA ASP A 135 -7.23 -9.53 4.62
C ASP A 135 -6.17 -9.82 5.68
N GLY A 136 -6.23 -9.08 6.78
CA GLY A 136 -5.28 -9.18 7.86
C GLY A 136 -5.92 -9.00 9.22
N LEU A 137 -5.31 -9.62 10.22
CA LEU A 137 -5.58 -9.32 11.61
C LEU A 137 -5.06 -7.91 11.92
N LEU A 138 -5.93 -7.08 12.51
CA LEU A 138 -5.57 -5.79 13.08
C LEU A 138 -6.30 -5.65 14.42
N ARG A 139 -5.62 -6.01 15.50
CA ARG A 139 -6.16 -5.88 16.86
C ARG A 139 -5.63 -4.60 17.50
N LEU A 140 -6.57 -3.83 18.03
CA LEU A 140 -6.29 -2.66 18.84
C LEU A 140 -6.06 -3.10 20.28
N VAL A 141 -5.39 -2.27 21.08
CA VAL A 141 -5.36 -2.49 22.53
C VAL A 141 -6.81 -2.43 23.03
N THR A 142 -7.35 -3.54 23.54
CA THR A 142 -8.70 -3.60 24.14
C THR A 142 -8.64 -4.43 25.42
N GLY A 143 -9.32 -3.99 26.48
CA GLY A 143 -9.43 -4.74 27.74
C GLY A 143 -8.60 -4.17 28.90
N SER A 144 -8.33 -5.00 29.91
CA SER A 144 -7.65 -4.65 31.17
C SER A 144 -6.20 -4.17 31.02
N GLU A 145 -5.62 -4.29 29.84
CA GLU A 145 -4.27 -3.82 29.49
C GLU A 145 -4.26 -2.42 28.83
N VAL A 146 -5.44 -1.85 28.56
CA VAL A 146 -5.56 -0.48 28.05
C VAL A 146 -5.29 0.49 29.21
N THR A 147 -4.17 1.21 29.16
CA THR A 147 -4.00 2.37 30.04
C THR A 147 -5.16 3.34 29.80
N LYS A 148 -5.63 4.04 30.84
CA LYS A 148 -6.72 5.02 30.70
C LYS A 148 -6.46 6.04 29.59
N GLU A 149 -5.19 6.37 29.36
CA GLU A 149 -4.71 7.25 28.30
C GLU A 149 -4.94 6.67 26.90
N SER A 150 -4.51 5.42 26.65
CA SER A 150 -4.71 4.74 25.36
C SER A 150 -6.20 4.52 25.05
N GLY A 151 -7.03 4.25 26.07
CA GLY A 151 -8.47 4.10 25.91
C GLY A 151 -9.15 5.39 25.50
N ARG A 152 -8.76 6.51 26.12
CA ARG A 152 -9.26 7.85 25.74
C ARG A 152 -8.83 8.22 24.33
N MET A 153 -7.56 7.98 23.97
CA MET A 153 -7.06 8.22 22.61
C MET A 153 -7.87 7.46 21.55
N LEU A 154 -8.18 6.18 21.80
CA LEU A 154 -8.99 5.37 20.89
C LEU A 154 -10.42 5.92 20.69
N GLU A 155 -11.07 6.36 21.77
CA GLU A 155 -12.41 6.95 21.66
C GLU A 155 -12.38 8.33 20.97
N ASP A 156 -11.37 9.15 21.24
CA ASP A 156 -11.17 10.43 20.56
C ASP A 156 -10.95 10.22 19.04
N VAL A 157 -10.12 9.23 18.67
CA VAL A 157 -9.89 8.84 17.27
C VAL A 157 -11.20 8.40 16.60
N LYS A 158 -11.97 7.50 17.24
CA LYS A 158 -13.27 7.06 16.71
C LYS A 158 -14.29 8.19 16.60
N GLY A 159 -14.28 9.13 17.55
CA GLY A 159 -15.13 10.33 17.52
C GLY A 159 -14.88 11.14 16.25
N ARG A 160 -13.61 11.43 15.95
CA ARG A 160 -13.20 12.15 14.73
C ARG A 160 -13.60 11.44 13.44
N TRP A 161 -13.69 10.11 13.44
CA TRP A 161 -14.16 9.38 12.26
C TRP A 161 -15.65 9.60 12.00
N LYS A 162 -16.47 9.64 13.06
CA LYS A 162 -17.92 9.86 12.94
C LYS A 162 -18.27 11.24 12.39
N GLU A 163 -17.45 12.24 12.68
CA GLU A 163 -17.61 13.61 12.16
C GLU A 163 -17.37 13.72 10.65
N LYS A 164 -16.79 12.69 10.02
CA LYS A 164 -16.43 12.66 8.60
C LYS A 164 -17.27 11.70 7.75
N LEU A 165 -18.33 11.11 8.33
CA LEU A 165 -19.34 10.31 7.63
C LEU A 165 -20.45 11.21 7.07
#